data_AF-A0A522GNM6-F1
#
_entry.id   AF-A0A522GNM6-F1
#
_cell.length_a   1.000
_cell.length_b   1.000
_cell.length_c   1.000
_cell.angle_alpha   90.00
_cell.angle_beta   90.00
_cell.angle_gamma   90.00
#
_symmetry.space_group_name_H-M   'P 1'
#
loop_
_entity.id
_entity.type
_entity.pdbx_description
1 polymer ?
#
loop_
_entity_poly.entity_id
_entity_poly.type
_entity_poly.pdbx_seq_one_letter_code
_entity_poly.pdbx_strand_id
1 'polypeptide(L)'
;MHNTYDDITSRIAEPPIWFDEYSVPRYCPFSPDRSASIYVHEVALMEIACQSCGRIFRVAMSAVNFGESTIAEAIRSQELHYGDPPNVDCCLGGACENSVPKRILEYWFRGDPRYLDGRRITDMAYFEWIRDPSLEIAIERNE
;
A
#
# COMPACT_ATOMS: atom_id res chain seq x y z
N MET A 1 1.80 -12.92 21.37
CA MET A 1 1.97 -13.97 20.34
C MET A 1 1.07 -13.55 19.20
N HIS A 2 1.63 -12.95 18.16
CA HIS A 2 0.83 -12.42 17.05
C HIS A 2 0.47 -13.58 16.14
N ASN A 3 -0.82 -13.87 15.95
CA ASN A 3 -1.26 -14.92 15.03
C ASN A 3 -0.76 -14.59 13.63
N THR A 4 0.02 -15.51 13.07
CA THR A 4 0.46 -15.47 11.69
C THR A 4 -0.70 -15.85 10.78
N TYR A 5 -0.60 -15.55 9.48
CA TYR A 5 -1.55 -16.03 8.47
C TYR A 5 -1.27 -17.47 8.04
N ASP A 6 -0.80 -18.34 8.94
CA ASP A 6 -0.44 -19.74 8.62
C ASP A 6 -1.66 -20.58 8.19
N ASP A 7 -2.83 -20.31 8.77
CA ASP A 7 -4.11 -20.93 8.43
C ASP A 7 -4.53 -20.72 6.95
N ILE A 8 -4.10 -19.59 6.35
CA ILE A 8 -4.30 -19.25 4.94
C ILE A 8 -3.09 -19.67 4.11
N THR A 9 -1.88 -19.24 4.52
CA THR A 9 -0.66 -19.40 3.72
C THR A 9 -0.21 -20.86 3.61
N SER A 10 -0.56 -21.74 4.55
CA SER A 10 -0.31 -23.18 4.43
C SER A 10 -1.18 -23.89 3.39
N ARG A 11 -2.26 -23.25 2.92
CA ARG A 11 -3.20 -23.84 1.94
C ARG A 11 -2.86 -23.53 0.49
N ILE A 12 -1.96 -22.59 0.24
CA ILE A 12 -1.55 -22.15 -1.10
C ILE A 12 -0.03 -22.28 -1.19
N ALA A 13 0.45 -23.05 -2.16
CA ALA A 13 1.87 -23.39 -2.25
C ALA A 13 2.73 -22.19 -2.63
N GLU A 14 2.20 -21.31 -3.48
CA GLU A 14 2.85 -20.08 -3.89
C GLU A 14 2.84 -19.05 -2.76
N PRO A 15 3.89 -18.23 -2.60
CA PRO A 15 3.86 -17.13 -1.65
C PRO A 15 2.87 -16.03 -2.10
N PRO A 16 2.33 -15.22 -1.16
CA PRO A 16 1.57 -14.03 -1.51
C PRO A 16 2.39 -13.09 -2.42
N ILE A 17 1.73 -12.50 -3.41
CA ILE A 17 2.33 -11.57 -4.37
C ILE A 17 2.46 -10.18 -3.73
N TRP A 18 1.48 -9.79 -2.92
CA TRP A 18 1.44 -8.53 -2.18
C TRP A 18 0.49 -8.64 -0.97
N PHE A 19 0.46 -7.63 -0.12
CA PHE A 19 -0.40 -7.53 1.06
C PHE A 19 -1.19 -6.23 1.05
N ASP A 20 -2.43 -6.23 1.52
CA ASP A 20 -3.25 -5.02 1.61
C ASP A 20 -2.87 -4.15 2.82
N GLU A 21 -3.60 -3.05 3.05
CA GLU A 21 -3.34 -2.08 4.12
C GLU A 21 -3.46 -2.69 5.53
N TYR A 22 -4.06 -3.88 5.64
CA TYR A 22 -4.24 -4.63 6.89
C TYR A 22 -3.35 -5.89 6.95
N SER A 23 -2.30 -5.93 6.12
CA SER A 23 -1.38 -7.06 6.01
C SER A 23 -2.02 -8.38 5.55
N VAL A 24 -3.20 -8.34 4.92
CA VAL A 24 -3.86 -9.55 4.44
C VAL A 24 -3.20 -10.00 3.13
N PRO A 25 -2.77 -11.26 3.00
CA PRO A 25 -2.09 -11.75 1.80
C PRO A 25 -2.99 -11.73 0.55
N ARG A 26 -2.39 -11.44 -0.60
CA ARG A 26 -3.03 -11.44 -1.92
C ARG A 26 -2.21 -12.26 -2.92
N TYR A 27 -2.89 -13.17 -3.61
CA TYR A 27 -2.29 -14.14 -4.54
C TYR A 27 -2.57 -13.83 -6.02
N CYS A 28 -3.08 -12.63 -6.30
CA CYS A 28 -3.40 -12.17 -7.65
C CYS A 28 -2.58 -10.92 -8.01
N PRO A 29 -2.48 -10.55 -9.30
CA PRO A 29 -1.88 -9.28 -9.69
C PRO A 29 -2.52 -8.10 -8.96
N PHE A 30 -1.71 -7.10 -8.64
CA PHE A 30 -2.21 -5.88 -8.01
C PHE A 30 -3.18 -5.14 -8.93
N SER A 31 -4.19 -4.52 -8.31
CA SER A 31 -5.15 -3.63 -8.96
C SER A 31 -5.69 -2.68 -7.89
N PRO A 32 -5.87 -1.39 -8.19
CA PRO A 32 -6.40 -0.43 -7.23
C PRO A 32 -7.83 -0.78 -6.77
N ASP A 33 -8.61 -1.50 -7.58
CA ASP A 33 -9.94 -2.02 -7.20
C ASP A 33 -9.89 -3.14 -6.14
N ARG A 34 -8.70 -3.62 -5.77
CA ARG A 34 -8.49 -4.64 -4.75
C ARG A 34 -7.94 -4.08 -3.43
N SER A 35 -7.86 -2.76 -3.28
CA SER A 35 -7.65 -2.11 -1.97
C SER A 35 -8.72 -2.57 -0.98
N ALA A 36 -8.41 -2.62 0.31
CA ALA A 36 -9.37 -3.05 1.32
C ALA A 36 -10.57 -2.09 1.47
N SER A 37 -10.44 -0.85 1.02
CA SER A 37 -11.52 0.15 1.08
C SER A 37 -12.02 0.52 -0.32
N ILE A 38 -13.35 0.55 -0.47
CA ILE A 38 -14.01 0.94 -1.73
C ILE A 38 -14.21 2.45 -1.88
N TYR A 39 -13.97 3.22 -0.82
CA TYR A 39 -14.20 4.67 -0.75
C TYR A 39 -12.92 5.49 -0.93
N VAL A 40 -11.81 4.84 -1.25
CA VAL A 40 -10.52 5.51 -1.39
C VAL A 40 -10.40 6.18 -2.76
N HIS A 41 -9.70 7.31 -2.76
CA HIS A 41 -9.42 8.09 -3.96
C HIS A 41 -7.97 7.95 -4.42
N GLU A 42 -7.10 7.39 -3.58
CA GLU A 42 -5.69 7.16 -3.88
C GLU A 42 -5.27 5.81 -3.34
N VAL A 43 -4.46 5.09 -4.11
CA VAL A 43 -3.85 3.82 -3.71
C VAL A 43 -2.43 3.76 -4.27
N ALA A 44 -1.47 3.37 -3.42
CA ALA A 44 -0.12 3.05 -3.83
C ALA A 44 0.19 1.57 -3.56
N LEU A 45 0.91 0.94 -4.48
CA LEU A 45 1.64 -0.29 -4.21
C LEU A 45 3.10 0.09 -3.97
N MET A 46 3.70 -0.37 -2.87
CA MET A 46 5.07 -0.04 -2.52
C MET A 46 5.88 -1.26 -2.08
N GLU A 47 7.19 -1.18 -2.24
CA GLU A 47 8.16 -2.09 -1.65
C GLU A 47 8.60 -1.56 -0.28
N ILE A 48 8.52 -2.42 0.73
CA ILE A 48 9.04 -2.19 2.07
C ILE A 48 10.02 -3.29 2.44
N ALA A 49 10.91 -3.02 3.39
CA ALA A 49 11.78 -4.02 3.99
C ALA A 49 11.52 -4.12 5.50
N CYS A 50 11.44 -5.33 6.06
CA CYS A 50 11.49 -5.49 7.52
C CYS A 50 12.80 -4.88 8.05
N GLN A 51 12.73 -4.00 9.07
CA GLN A 51 13.95 -3.37 9.61
C GLN A 51 14.90 -4.36 10.28
N SER A 52 14.37 -5.49 10.78
CA SER A 52 15.13 -6.51 11.49
C SER A 52 15.84 -7.49 10.55
N CYS A 53 15.10 -8.12 9.62
CA CYS A 53 15.65 -9.16 8.74
C CYS A 53 15.85 -8.72 7.28
N GLY A 54 15.43 -7.52 6.90
CA GLY A 54 15.59 -6.98 5.56
C GLY A 54 14.70 -7.62 4.49
N ARG A 55 13.83 -8.57 4.84
CA ARG A 55 12.92 -9.22 3.88
C ARG A 55 12.04 -8.17 3.21
N ILE A 56 11.96 -8.25 1.88
CA ILE A 56 11.16 -7.34 1.04
C ILE A 56 9.73 -7.84 0.95
N PHE A 57 8.79 -6.90 1.07
CA PHE A 57 7.37 -7.12 0.85
C PHE A 57 6.82 -6.07 -0.10
N ARG A 58 5.80 -6.47 -0.86
CA ARG A 58 4.97 -5.54 -1.62
C ARG A 58 3.69 -5.31 -0.85
N VAL A 59 3.38 -4.07 -0.55
CA VAL A 59 2.23 -3.70 0.29
C VAL A 59 1.44 -2.58 -0.36
N ALA A 60 0.12 -2.64 -0.23
CA ALA A 60 -0.77 -1.58 -0.68
C ALA A 60 -1.00 -0.58 0.46
N MET A 61 -1.18 0.68 0.10
CA MET A 61 -1.60 1.76 0.99
C MET A 61 -2.68 2.59 0.33
N SER A 62 -3.77 2.84 1.06
CA SER A 62 -4.89 3.67 0.58
C SER A 62 -5.17 4.89 1.48
N ALA A 63 -4.37 5.05 2.53
CA ALA A 63 -4.38 6.18 3.44
C ALA A 63 -3.00 6.31 4.11
N VAL A 64 -2.66 7.50 4.57
CA VAL A 64 -1.48 7.72 5.40
C VAL A 64 -1.78 7.30 6.85
N ASN A 65 -0.78 6.75 7.54
CA ASN A 65 -0.93 6.33 8.93
C ASN A 65 -1.03 7.51 9.91
N PHE A 66 -0.48 8.68 9.54
CA PHE A 66 -0.41 9.85 10.40
C PHE A 66 -0.69 11.13 9.60
N GLY A 67 -1.50 12.03 10.18
CA GLY A 67 -1.83 13.32 9.57
C GLY A 67 -3.02 13.27 8.62
N GLU A 68 -3.35 14.43 8.02
CA GLU A 68 -4.42 14.61 7.05
C GLU A 68 -3.87 14.78 5.61
N SER A 69 -2.72 14.18 5.30
CA SER A 69 -2.12 14.25 3.96
C SER A 69 -2.64 13.16 3.03
N THR A 70 -2.62 13.47 1.74
CA THR A 70 -2.86 12.50 0.66
C THR A 70 -1.70 11.52 0.51
N ILE A 71 -1.94 10.38 -0.16
CA ILE A 71 -0.85 9.45 -0.49
C ILE A 71 0.15 10.14 -1.42
N ALA A 72 -0.31 10.92 -2.40
CA ALA A 72 0.56 11.69 -3.28
C ALA A 72 1.49 12.64 -2.53
N GLU A 73 0.97 13.39 -1.55
CA GLU A 73 1.78 14.29 -0.72
C GLU A 73 2.80 13.51 0.10
N ALA A 74 2.41 12.41 0.73
CA ALA A 74 3.31 11.57 1.51
C ALA A 74 4.40 10.90 0.65
N ILE A 75 4.12 10.56 -0.61
CA ILE A 75 5.13 10.09 -1.55
C ILE A 75 6.12 11.22 -1.87
N ARG A 76 5.61 12.42 -2.19
CA ARG A 76 6.45 13.58 -2.53
C ARG A 76 7.33 14.04 -1.36
N SER A 77 6.83 13.95 -0.12
CA SER A 77 7.59 14.25 1.09
C SER A 77 8.47 13.09 1.55
N GLN A 78 8.38 11.92 0.92
CA GLN A 78 9.07 10.68 1.32
C GLN A 78 8.72 10.21 2.76
N GLU A 79 7.53 10.57 3.23
CA GLU A 79 7.02 10.23 4.57
C GLU A 79 6.04 9.05 4.54
N LEU A 80 5.70 8.52 3.36
CA LEU A 80 4.82 7.36 3.26
C LEU A 80 5.43 6.14 3.96
N HIS A 81 4.65 5.56 4.88
CA HIS A 81 5.16 4.55 5.79
C HIS A 81 4.07 3.55 6.17
N TYR A 82 4.34 2.27 5.94
CA TYR A 82 3.38 1.18 6.14
C TYR A 82 3.16 0.81 7.61
N GLY A 83 4.20 0.94 8.44
CA GLY A 83 4.20 0.42 9.82
C GLY A 83 4.92 -0.91 9.90
N ASP A 84 4.38 -1.85 10.68
CA ASP A 84 4.99 -3.16 10.86
C ASP A 84 4.86 -4.01 9.58
N PRO A 85 5.87 -4.84 9.21
CA PRO A 85 5.78 -5.70 8.04
C PRO A 85 4.71 -6.78 8.21
N PRO A 86 4.19 -7.35 7.11
CA PRO A 86 3.17 -8.39 7.18
C PRO A 86 3.56 -9.59 8.05
N ASN A 87 2.62 -10.05 8.89
CA ASN A 87 2.84 -11.15 9.84
C ASN A 87 2.79 -12.53 9.16
N VAL A 88 3.83 -12.83 8.37
CA VAL A 88 4.03 -14.11 7.67
C VAL A 88 5.28 -14.84 8.16
N ASP A 89 5.58 -14.70 9.45
CA ASP A 89 6.72 -15.31 10.13
C ASP A 89 8.07 -15.05 9.42
N CYS A 90 8.33 -13.77 9.10
CA CYS A 90 9.58 -13.41 8.43
C CYS A 90 10.80 -13.43 9.37
N CYS A 91 10.58 -13.14 10.65
CA CYS A 91 11.54 -13.28 11.74
C CYS A 91 10.81 -13.17 13.09
N LEU A 92 11.49 -13.53 14.18
CA LEU A 92 10.93 -13.57 15.54
C LEU A 92 10.25 -12.26 15.98
N GLY A 93 10.83 -11.12 15.59
CA GLY A 93 10.30 -9.79 15.92
C GLY A 93 9.46 -9.15 14.82
N GLY A 94 9.45 -9.70 13.60
CA GLY A 94 8.98 -8.99 12.41
C GLY A 94 7.60 -8.35 12.58
N ALA A 95 6.64 -9.06 13.15
CA ALA A 95 5.26 -8.59 13.36
C ALA A 95 5.08 -7.52 14.46
N CYS A 96 6.15 -7.14 15.17
CA CYS A 96 6.18 -6.10 16.19
C CYS A 96 7.24 -5.02 15.90
N GLU A 97 7.90 -5.12 14.74
CA GLU A 97 9.03 -4.29 14.37
C GLU A 97 8.63 -3.39 13.21
N ASN A 98 9.31 -2.27 13.03
CA ASN A 98 8.96 -1.35 11.96
C ASN A 98 9.45 -1.83 10.58
N SER A 99 8.87 -1.32 9.50
CA SER A 99 9.34 -1.51 8.12
C SER A 99 9.94 -0.23 7.54
N VAL A 100 10.94 -0.40 6.68
CA VAL A 100 11.61 0.69 5.98
C VAL A 100 11.03 0.78 4.56
N PRO A 101 10.44 1.92 4.17
CA PRO A 101 9.97 2.12 2.80
C PRO A 101 11.15 2.13 1.82
N LYS A 102 10.99 1.50 0.66
CA LYS A 102 12.05 1.36 -0.36
C LYS A 102 11.70 2.03 -1.68
N ARG A 103 10.51 1.79 -2.20
CA ARG A 103 10.11 2.28 -3.52
C ARG A 103 8.60 2.24 -3.70
N ILE A 104 8.05 3.22 -4.40
CA ILE A 104 6.69 3.16 -4.92
C ILE A 104 6.70 2.41 -6.25
N LEU A 105 5.93 1.32 -6.34
CA LEU A 105 5.83 0.49 -7.53
C LEU A 105 4.76 0.99 -8.49
N GLU A 106 3.60 1.34 -7.94
CA GLU A 106 2.46 1.85 -8.70
C GLU A 106 1.75 2.89 -7.84
N TYR A 107 1.34 3.99 -8.45
CA TYR A 107 0.46 4.97 -7.81
C TYR A 107 -0.76 5.21 -8.69
N TRP A 108 -1.93 5.17 -8.06
CA TRP A 108 -3.23 5.28 -8.70
C TRP A 108 -4.07 6.30 -7.95
N PHE A 109 -4.81 7.12 -8.70
CA PHE A 109 -5.76 8.07 -8.14
C PHE A 109 -7.05 8.08 -8.95
N ARG A 110 -8.12 8.55 -8.32
CA ARG A 110 -9.42 8.82 -8.93
C ARG A 110 -10.13 9.94 -8.17
N GLY A 111 -11.31 10.32 -8.64
CA GLY A 111 -12.12 11.33 -7.97
C GLY A 111 -11.66 12.76 -8.28
N ASP A 112 -11.17 13.00 -9.50
CA ASP A 112 -10.71 14.32 -9.93
C ASP A 112 -11.83 15.38 -9.75
N PRO A 113 -11.56 16.48 -9.02
CA PRO A 113 -12.52 17.55 -8.78
C PRO A 113 -13.13 18.16 -10.05
N ARG A 114 -12.46 18.04 -11.20
CA ARG A 114 -12.99 18.55 -12.49
C ARG A 114 -14.31 17.89 -12.91
N TYR A 115 -14.60 16.70 -12.39
CA TYR A 115 -15.85 15.97 -12.64
C TYR A 115 -16.89 16.20 -11.54
N LEU A 116 -16.71 17.24 -10.72
CA LEU A 116 -17.66 17.65 -9.69
C LEU A 116 -18.30 18.99 -10.04
N ASP A 117 -19.61 19.06 -9.88
CA ASP A 117 -20.38 20.30 -9.76
C ASP A 117 -20.95 20.36 -8.34
N GLY A 118 -20.23 21.08 -7.46
CA GLY A 118 -20.47 21.04 -6.03
C GLY A 118 -20.26 19.63 -5.46
N ARG A 119 -21.34 18.96 -5.05
CA ARG A 119 -21.33 17.56 -4.56
C ARG A 119 -21.80 16.54 -5.59
N ARG A 120 -22.19 17.01 -6.78
CA ARG A 120 -22.72 16.15 -7.83
C ARG A 120 -21.59 15.73 -8.76
N ILE A 121 -21.49 14.42 -8.99
CA ILE A 121 -20.62 13.86 -10.02
C ILE A 121 -21.25 14.15 -11.39
N THR A 122 -20.49 14.79 -12.27
CA THR A 122 -20.92 15.19 -13.61
C THR A 122 -20.48 14.21 -14.69
N ASP A 123 -19.43 13.42 -14.44
CA ASP A 123 -18.85 12.46 -15.37
C ASP A 123 -18.45 11.16 -14.64
N MET A 124 -18.68 10.02 -15.27
CA MET A 124 -18.32 8.70 -14.73
C MET A 124 -16.81 8.47 -14.66
N ALA A 125 -16.02 9.23 -15.43
CA ALA A 125 -14.56 9.24 -15.33
C ALA A 125 -14.06 9.64 -13.92
N TYR A 126 -14.93 10.20 -13.07
CA TYR A 126 -14.66 10.39 -11.63
C TYR A 126 -14.30 9.08 -10.90
N PHE A 127 -14.89 7.96 -11.31
CA PHE A 127 -14.67 6.66 -10.67
C PHE A 127 -13.51 5.86 -11.28
N GLU A 128 -12.99 6.30 -12.42
CA GLU A 128 -11.94 5.58 -13.14
C GLU A 128 -10.58 5.80 -12.48
N TRP A 129 -9.85 4.71 -12.29
CA TRP A 129 -8.49 4.75 -11.78
C TRP A 129 -7.52 5.21 -12.86
N ILE A 130 -6.73 6.22 -12.53
CA ILE A 130 -5.67 6.75 -13.38
C ILE A 130 -4.34 6.45 -12.71
N ARG A 131 -3.44 5.80 -13.45
CA ARG A 131 -2.06 5.57 -13.02
C ARG A 131 -1.25 6.83 -13.26
N ASP A 132 -0.49 7.27 -12.26
CA ASP A 132 0.48 8.35 -12.40
C ASP A 132 1.90 7.84 -12.10
N PRO A 133 2.67 7.48 -13.16
CA PRO A 133 4.04 7.00 -13.02
C PRO A 133 5.02 8.03 -12.47
N SER A 134 4.67 9.32 -12.40
CA SER A 134 5.57 10.36 -11.89
C SER A 134 5.86 10.21 -10.38
N LEU A 135 5.01 9.45 -9.68
CA LEU A 135 5.14 9.13 -8.26
C LEU A 135 5.70 7.71 -8.00
N GLU A 136 6.07 6.97 -9.04
CA GLU A 136 6.69 5.63 -8.95
C GLU A 136 8.20 5.75 -8.74
N ILE A 137 8.57 6.32 -7.60
CA ILE A 137 9.94 6.72 -7.27
C ILE A 137 10.58 5.79 -6.23
N ALA A 138 11.91 5.73 -6.25
CA ALA A 138 12.67 5.19 -5.13
C ALA A 138 12.57 6.13 -3.92
N ILE A 139 12.55 5.57 -2.72
CA ILE A 139 12.55 6.31 -1.47
C ILE A 139 13.97 6.29 -0.92
N GLU A 140 14.65 7.42 -1.04
CA GLU A 140 15.98 7.64 -0.50
C GLU A 140 15.82 8.22 0.91
N ARG A 141 16.10 7.45 1.95
CA ARG A 141 16.27 8.04 3.28
C ARG A 141 17.62 8.73 3.31
N ASN A 142 17.61 10.06 3.49
CA ASN A 142 18.79 10.75 3.99
C ASN A 142 19.08 10.19 5.39
N GLU A 143 20.24 9.54 5.54
CA GLU A 143 20.75 9.04 6.82
C GLU A 143 21.04 10.18 7.82
#